data_AF-A0A8J4VVD5-F1
#
_entry.id   AF-A0A8J4VVD5-F1
#
_cell.length_a   1.000
_cell.length_b   1.000
_cell.length_c   1.000
_cell.angle_alpha   90.00
_cell.angle_beta   90.00
_cell.angle_gamma   90.00
#
_symmetry.space_group_name_H-M   'P 1'
#
loop_
_entity.id
_entity.type
_entity.pdbx_description
1 polymer ?
#
loop_
_entity_poly.entity_id
_entity_poly.type
_entity_poly.pdbx_seq_one_letter_code
_entity_poly.pdbx_strand_id
1 'polypeptide(L)'
;MHPPLTLHKHPMCAEIIEEFQKCHIDHPIGKFFGDCTNLKIKLDRCFREEKAIKRKANFEQSKNLKERLKAFRKETAEETKMLLLTCSLNRLPGKQMTLWKFKKH
;
A
#
# COMPACT_ATOMS: atom_id res chain seq x y z
N MET A 1 16.75 -17.57 -0.49
CA MET A 1 16.75 -16.40 -1.41
C MET A 1 16.59 -15.12 -0.60
N HIS A 2 17.61 -14.26 -0.53
CA HIS A 2 17.45 -12.91 0.05
C HIS A 2 16.86 -11.96 -1.02
N PRO A 3 15.95 -11.04 -0.67
CA PRO A 3 15.57 -9.94 -1.55
C PRO A 3 16.79 -9.05 -1.87
N PRO A 4 16.78 -8.29 -2.97
CA PRO A 4 17.87 -7.35 -3.27
C PRO A 4 18.05 -6.35 -2.12
N LEU A 5 19.28 -6.23 -1.61
CA LEU A 5 19.66 -5.33 -0.51
C LEU A 5 19.60 -3.89 -0.99
N THR A 6 18.38 -3.33 -1.05
CA THR A 6 18.17 -1.92 -1.31
C THR A 6 18.11 -1.20 0.04
N LEU A 7 19.21 -0.55 0.42
CA LEU A 7 19.40 0.12 1.72
C LEU A 7 18.23 1.05 2.08
N HIS A 8 17.69 1.75 1.09
CA HIS A 8 16.56 2.67 1.25
C HIS A 8 15.24 2.01 1.70
N LYS A 9 15.06 0.70 1.52
CA LYS A 9 13.82 0.00 1.92
C LYS A 9 13.82 -0.53 3.34
N HIS A 10 14.99 -0.56 4.00
CA HIS A 10 15.24 -1.28 5.24
C HIS A 10 15.99 -0.43 6.29
N PRO A 11 15.39 0.67 6.80
CA PRO A 11 16.07 1.57 7.73
C PRO A 11 16.48 0.89 9.05
N MET A 12 15.74 -0.13 9.49
CA MET A 12 16.01 -0.87 10.73
C MET A 12 17.22 -1.82 10.63
N CYS A 13 17.61 -2.20 9.42
CA CYS A 13 18.66 -3.20 9.19
C CYS A 13 19.89 -2.59 8.48
N ALA A 14 19.98 -1.26 8.41
CA ALA A 14 21.00 -0.54 7.64
C ALA A 14 22.43 -0.91 8.09
N GLU A 15 22.67 -0.92 9.40
CA GLU A 15 23.98 -1.25 9.98
C GLU A 15 24.47 -2.66 9.58
N ILE A 16 23.56 -3.65 9.62
CA ILE A 16 23.87 -5.04 9.27
C ILE A 16 24.14 -5.18 7.76
N ILE A 17 23.46 -4.38 6.93
CA ILE A 17 23.70 -4.33 5.48
C ILE A 17 25.09 -3.80 5.19
N GLU A 18 25.53 -2.74 5.89
CA GLU A 18 26.87 -2.17 5.72
C GLU A 18 27.96 -3.17 6.11
N GLU A 19 27.81 -3.86 7.25
CA GLU A 19 28.75 -4.91 7.67
C GLU A 19 28.81 -6.05 6.65
N PHE A 20 27.66 -6.46 6.10
CA PHE A 20 27.59 -7.51 5.09
C PHE A 20 28.26 -7.08 3.78
N GLN A 21 28.10 -5.81 3.38
CA GLN A 21 28.78 -5.25 2.20
C GLN A 21 30.29 -5.16 2.40
N LYS A 22 30.76 -4.73 3.59
CA LYS A 22 32.18 -4.73 3.95
C LYS A 22 32.78 -6.13 3.85
N CYS A 23 32.12 -7.13 4.43
CA CYS A 23 32.56 -8.53 4.33
C CYS A 23 32.69 -9.01 2.87
N HIS A 24 31.76 -8.59 2.01
CA HIS A 24 31.81 -8.89 0.58
C HIS A 24 32.87 -8.13 -0.22
N ILE A 25 33.34 -6.98 0.26
CA ILE A 25 34.45 -6.22 -0.34
C ILE A 25 35.78 -6.84 0.10
N ASP A 26 35.90 -7.16 1.38
CA ASP A 26 37.13 -7.71 1.97
C ASP A 26 37.41 -9.14 1.48
N HIS A 27 36.35 -9.94 1.27
CA HIS A 27 36.47 -11.34 0.86
C HIS A 27 35.74 -11.61 -0.47
N PRO A 28 36.30 -11.19 -1.62
CA PRO A 28 35.69 -11.40 -2.93
C PRO A 28 35.59 -12.90 -3.29
N ILE A 29 36.56 -13.70 -2.85
CA ILE A 29 36.60 -15.16 -3.05
C ILE A 29 35.83 -15.88 -1.91
N GLY A 30 35.90 -15.36 -0.69
CA GLY A 30 35.21 -15.90 0.50
C GLY A 30 33.67 -15.90 0.42
N LYS A 31 33.09 -15.18 -0.55
CA LYS A 31 31.65 -15.27 -0.89
C LYS A 31 31.22 -16.70 -1.21
N PHE A 32 32.11 -17.47 -1.83
CA PHE A 32 31.85 -18.86 -2.22
C PHE A 32 32.17 -19.85 -1.11
N PHE A 33 33.07 -19.49 -0.18
CA PHE A 33 33.49 -20.34 0.93
C PHE A 33 32.66 -20.15 2.22
N GLY A 34 31.78 -19.14 2.25
CA GLY A 34 30.83 -18.95 3.34
C GLY A 34 31.34 -18.09 4.49
N ASP A 35 32.41 -17.32 4.30
CA ASP A 35 32.98 -16.45 5.34
C ASP A 35 31.97 -15.40 5.86
N CYS A 36 31.07 -14.93 4.98
CA CYS A 36 30.04 -13.96 5.33
C CYS A 36 28.69 -14.60 5.77
N THR A 37 28.63 -15.91 6.00
CA THR A 37 27.37 -16.63 6.30
C THR A 37 26.73 -16.18 7.62
N ASN A 38 27.53 -15.89 8.64
CA ASN A 38 27.02 -15.43 9.94
C ASN A 38 26.31 -14.07 9.83
N LEU A 39 26.89 -13.12 9.07
CA LEU A 39 26.29 -11.82 8.80
C LEU A 39 25.02 -11.95 7.95
N LYS A 40 25.03 -12.86 6.96
CA LYS A 40 23.85 -13.20 6.17
C LYS A 40 22.68 -13.67 7.03
N ILE A 41 22.92 -14.56 8.00
CA ILE A 41 21.87 -15.08 8.89
C ILE A 41 21.26 -13.97 9.75
N LYS A 42 22.10 -13.09 10.31
CA LYS A 42 21.64 -11.93 11.08
C LYS A 42 20.80 -10.99 10.23
N LEU A 43 21.23 -10.71 9.01
CA LEU A 43 20.49 -9.89 8.07
C LEU A 43 19.12 -10.49 7.71
N ASP A 44 19.09 -11.79 7.39
CA ASP A 44 17.86 -12.51 7.06
C ASP A 44 16.88 -12.57 8.26
N ARG A 45 17.38 -12.52 9.50
CA ARG A 45 16.56 -12.40 10.70
C ARG A 45 15.96 -11.00 10.83
N CYS A 46 16.77 -9.96 10.66
CA CYS A 46 16.32 -8.57 10.72
C CYS A 46 15.24 -8.29 9.66
N PHE A 47 15.43 -8.73 8.41
CA PHE A 47 14.42 -8.58 7.35
C PHE A 47 13.11 -9.32 7.64
N ARG A 48 13.16 -10.47 8.33
CA ARG A 48 11.95 -11.20 8.72
C ARG A 48 11.17 -10.42 9.79
N GLU A 49 11.86 -9.87 10.77
CA GLU A 49 11.27 -9.07 11.85
C GLU A 49 10.67 -7.77 11.29
N GLU A 50 11.41 -7.04 10.47
CA GLU A 50 10.93 -5.81 9.84
C GLU A 50 9.70 -6.06 8.95
N LYS A 51 9.73 -7.15 8.16
CA LYS A 51 8.59 -7.54 7.34
C LYS A 51 7.39 -7.94 8.18
N ALA A 52 7.59 -8.52 9.37
CA ALA A 52 6.50 -8.85 10.28
C ALA A 52 5.86 -7.58 10.86
N ILE A 53 6.65 -6.60 11.26
CA ILE A 53 6.17 -5.30 11.76
C ILE A 53 5.38 -4.57 10.68
N LYS A 54 5.96 -4.42 9.48
CA LYS A 54 5.28 -3.77 8.34
C LYS A 54 3.98 -4.47 7.96
N ARG A 55 3.92 -5.81 8.02
CA ARG A 55 2.67 -6.55 7.76
C ARG A 55 1.59 -6.26 8.79
N LYS A 56 1.94 -6.16 10.08
CA LYS A 56 0.97 -5.81 11.13
C LYS A 56 0.42 -4.39 10.94
N ALA A 57 1.30 -3.41 10.69
CA ALA A 57 0.89 -2.03 10.42
C ALA A 57 0.02 -1.91 9.16
N ASN A 58 0.41 -2.56 8.06
CA ASN A 58 -0.37 -2.56 6.82
C ASN A 58 -1.72 -3.27 6.99
N PHE A 59 -1.79 -4.32 7.81
CA PHE A 59 -3.05 -5.01 8.07
C PHE A 59 -4.07 -4.08 8.74
N GLU A 60 -3.66 -3.34 9.77
CA GLU A 60 -4.52 -2.38 10.45
C GLU A 60 -4.96 -1.24 9.51
N GLN A 61 -4.01 -0.66 8.75
CA GLN A 61 -4.32 0.36 7.75
C GLN A 61 -5.28 -0.16 6.67
N SER A 62 -5.08 -1.39 6.21
CA SER A 62 -5.94 -2.01 5.20
C SER A 62 -7.36 -2.23 5.71
N LYS A 63 -7.52 -2.57 6.99
CA LYS A 63 -8.84 -2.73 7.62
C LYS A 63 -9.58 -1.39 7.67
N ASN A 64 -8.92 -0.35 8.17
CA ASN A 64 -9.49 1.00 8.25
C ASN A 64 -9.85 1.55 6.87
N LEU A 65 -8.98 1.37 5.88
CA LEU A 65 -9.24 1.79 4.51
C LEU A 65 -10.42 1.02 3.89
N LYS A 66 -10.48 -0.29 4.11
CA LYS A 66 -11.57 -1.14 3.62
C LYS A 66 -12.92 -0.73 4.20
N GLU A 67 -12.98 -0.39 5.49
CA GLU A 67 -14.19 0.09 6.15
C GLU A 67 -14.65 1.44 5.56
N ARG A 68 -13.73 2.40 5.41
CA ARG A 68 -14.01 3.71 4.78
C ARG A 68 -14.51 3.56 3.35
N LEU A 69 -13.85 2.73 2.54
CA LEU A 69 -14.27 2.47 1.16
C LEU A 69 -15.64 1.79 1.09
N LYS A 70 -15.95 0.90 2.04
CA LYS A 70 -17.26 0.25 2.11
C LYS A 70 -18.38 1.24 2.43
N ALA A 71 -18.14 2.21 3.33
CA ALA A 71 -19.10 3.28 3.62
C ALA A 71 -19.34 4.15 2.39
N PHE A 72 -18.27 4.65 1.78
CA PHE A 72 -18.34 5.47 0.57
C PHE A 72 -19.05 4.75 -0.59
N ARG A 73 -18.81 3.44 -0.78
CA ARG A 73 -19.50 2.64 -1.81
C ARG A 73 -21.01 2.52 -1.55
N LYS A 74 -21.45 2.51 -0.29
CA LYS A 74 -22.89 2.47 0.03
C LYS A 74 -23.53 3.82 -0.24
N GLU A 75 -22.92 4.91 0.23
CA GLU A 75 -23.37 6.27 -0.01
C GLU A 75 -23.50 6.54 -1.51
N THR A 76 -22.44 6.28 -2.28
CA THR A 76 -22.46 6.44 -3.74
C THR A 76 -23.46 5.54 -4.45
N ALA A 77 -23.74 4.33 -3.94
CA ALA A 77 -24.77 3.44 -4.48
C ALA A 77 -26.20 3.96 -4.18
N GLU A 78 -26.43 4.53 -2.99
CA GLU A 78 -27.69 5.16 -2.62
C GLU A 78 -27.91 6.46 -3.40
N GLU A 79 -26.88 7.29 -3.54
CA GLU A 79 -26.88 8.49 -4.37
C GLU A 79 -27.15 8.16 -5.83
N THR A 80 -26.43 7.19 -6.43
CA THR A 80 -26.70 6.77 -7.81
C THR A 80 -28.09 6.19 -7.96
N LYS A 81 -28.59 5.43 -6.98
CA LYS A 81 -29.98 4.94 -6.99
C LYS A 81 -30.98 6.09 -6.96
N MET A 82 -30.76 7.11 -6.14
CA MET A 82 -31.59 8.33 -6.08
C MET A 82 -31.49 9.16 -7.37
N LEU A 83 -30.30 9.26 -7.96
CA LEU A 83 -30.07 9.96 -9.23
C LEU A 83 -30.74 9.23 -10.39
N LEU A 84 -30.73 7.90 -10.40
CA LEU A 84 -31.45 7.08 -11.38
C LEU A 84 -32.97 7.18 -11.19
N LEU A 85 -33.48 7.20 -9.95
CA LEU A 85 -34.90 7.41 -9.66
C LEU A 85 -35.37 8.79 -10.10
N THR A 86 -34.62 9.84 -9.79
CA THR A 86 -34.91 11.22 -10.23
C THR A 86 -34.79 11.37 -11.75
N CYS A 87 -33.82 10.72 -12.39
CA CYS A 87 -33.71 10.67 -13.85
C CYS A 87 -34.90 9.93 -14.49
N SER A 88 -35.38 8.84 -13.88
CA SER A 88 -36.55 8.09 -14.34
C SER A 88 -37.84 8.93 -14.28
N LEU A 89 -38.04 9.67 -13.18
CA LEU A 89 -39.19 10.58 -13.02
C LEU A 89 -39.12 11.79 -13.96
N ASN A 90 -37.92 12.28 -14.27
CA ASN A 90 -37.70 13.36 -15.25
C ASN A 90 -37.68 12.86 -16.70
N ARG A 91 -37.80 11.55 -16.94
CA ARG A 91 -37.95 10.92 -18.27
C ARG A 91 -39.43 10.64 -18.60
N LEU A 92 -40.37 11.39 -18.02
CA LEU A 92 -41.69 11.56 -18.62
C LEU A 92 -41.58 12.66 -19.69
N PRO A 93 -41.70 12.33 -20.99
CA PRO A 93 -41.62 13.33 -22.05
C PRO A 93 -42.88 14.20 -21.98
N GLY A 94 -42.78 15.41 -21.44
CA GLY A 94 -43.95 16.28 -21.38
C GLY A 94 -43.79 17.71 -20.84
N LYS A 95 -42.69 18.09 -20.19
CA LYS A 95 -42.47 19.49 -19.77
C LYS A 95 -41.02 19.90 -19.95
N GLN A 96 -40.65 20.24 -21.18
CA GLN A 96 -39.53 21.17 -21.39
C GLN A 96 -39.87 22.52 -20.75
N MET A 97 -38.82 23.19 -20.28
CA MET A 97 -38.78 24.60 -19.88
C MET A 97 -39.63 24.98 -18.67
N THR A 98 -39.00 25.00 -17.49
CA THR A 98 -39.05 26.15 -16.54
C THR A 98 -38.29 25.84 -15.24
N LEU A 99 -37.07 25.29 -15.28
CA LEU A 99 -36.24 25.30 -14.06
C LEU A 99 -34.73 25.20 -14.32
N TRP A 100 -34.23 25.91 -15.34
CA TRP A 100 -32.79 26.15 -15.52
C TRP A 100 -32.36 27.57 -15.10
N LYS A 101 -33.23 28.33 -14.44
CA LYS A 101 -32.93 29.64 -13.85
C LYS A 101 -33.02 29.58 -12.33
N PHE A 102 -32.23 28.76 -11.63
CA PHE A 102 -32.02 28.97 -10.19
C PHE A 102 -30.84 28.15 -9.64
N LYS A 103 -29.65 28.31 -10.23
CA LYS A 103 -28.39 28.12 -9.49
C LYS A 103 -27.23 28.79 -10.23
N LYS A 104 -27.29 30.11 -10.26
CA LYS A 104 -26.14 30.98 -10.49
C LYS A 104 -26.26 32.14 -9.50
N HIS A 105 -25.74 31.92 -8.30
CA HIS A 105 -25.21 32.94 -7.41
C HIS A 105 -24.31 32.28 -6.39
#